data_AF-A0A6J0KBE2-F1
#
_entry.id   AF-A0A6J0KBE2-F1
#
_cell.length_a   1.000
_cell.length_b   1.000
_cell.length_c   1.000
_cell.angle_alpha   90.00
_cell.angle_beta   90.00
_cell.angle_gamma   90.00
#
_symmetry.space_group_name_H-M   'P 1'
#
loop_
_entity.id
_entity.type
_entity.pdbx_description
1 polymer ?
#
loop_
_entity_poly.entity_id
_entity_poly.type
_entity_poly.pdbx_seq_one_letter_code
_entity_poly.pdbx_strand_id
1 'polypeptide(L)'
;MPNMKINGGIPSRCWCGKGIITYVSKTEENPYRRFFRCEIGLQRKKEKHLFKWVDEAIIDEIQRMDEHQTRIAEELEDLRNSMKKTIQEEVVKHKNSADVGCVGSILSILCLLSKSE
;
A
#
# COMPACT_ATOMS: atom_id res chain seq x y z
N MET A 1 -22.92 12.50 18.47
CA MET A 1 -21.98 12.90 17.41
C MET A 1 -21.04 11.76 17.17
N PRO A 2 -21.06 11.11 15.99
CA PRO A 2 -20.39 9.84 15.82
C PRO A 2 -18.88 10.07 15.81
N ASN A 3 -18.26 9.41 16.78
CA ASN A 3 -16.85 9.07 16.92
C ASN A 3 -16.00 9.41 15.69
N MET A 4 -15.50 10.65 15.65
CA MET A 4 -14.60 11.10 14.62
C MET A 4 -13.30 10.33 14.84
N LYS A 5 -13.09 9.28 14.04
CA LYS A 5 -11.81 8.60 13.85
C LYS A 5 -10.78 9.56 13.22
N ILE A 6 -10.61 10.76 13.78
CA ILE A 6 -9.36 11.50 13.64
C ILE A 6 -8.39 10.77 14.57
N ASN A 7 -7.15 10.52 14.14
CA ASN A 7 -6.04 10.03 14.97
C ASN A 7 -5.82 8.50 15.06
N GLY A 8 -5.79 7.77 13.94
CA GLY A 8 -4.80 6.68 13.89
C GLY A 8 -3.42 7.32 13.94
N GLY A 9 -2.47 6.79 14.71
CA GLY A 9 -1.03 7.13 14.77
C GLY A 9 -0.64 8.59 14.99
N ILE A 10 0.47 9.04 14.37
CA ILE A 10 1.10 10.33 14.65
C ILE A 10 0.32 11.47 13.95
N PRO A 11 -0.21 12.44 14.72
CA PRO A 11 -1.02 13.51 14.15
C PRO A 11 -0.18 14.58 13.47
N SER A 12 -0.54 14.94 12.23
CA SER A 12 0.12 16.00 11.46
C SER A 12 -0.51 17.40 11.63
N ARG A 13 -1.82 17.47 11.91
CA ARG A 13 -2.57 18.73 12.08
C ARG A 13 -3.78 18.56 12.99
N CYS A 14 -4.21 19.63 13.66
CA CYS A 14 -5.48 19.65 14.38
C CYS A 14 -6.65 19.92 13.42
N TRP A 15 -7.86 19.50 13.76
CA TRP A 15 -9.08 19.80 12.99
C TRP A 15 -9.33 21.30 12.77
N CYS A 16 -8.76 22.18 13.60
CA CYS A 16 -8.85 23.63 13.45
C CYS A 16 -7.83 24.21 12.45
N GLY A 17 -7.08 23.35 11.75
CA GLY A 17 -6.09 23.74 10.76
C GLY A 17 -4.73 24.17 11.33
N LYS A 18 -4.57 24.27 12.65
CA LYS A 18 -3.29 24.63 13.29
C LYS A 18 -2.35 23.45 13.48
N GLY A 19 -1.07 23.78 13.66
CA GLY A 19 0.00 22.81 13.86
C GLY A 19 -0.13 22.03 15.17
N ILE A 20 0.67 20.99 15.28
CA ILE A 20 0.79 20.15 16.48
C ILE A 20 2.15 20.42 17.13
N ILE A 21 2.15 20.60 18.45
CA ILE A 21 3.33 20.80 19.28
C ILE A 21 3.45 19.62 20.25
N THR A 22 4.68 19.20 20.53
CA THR A 22 4.96 18.19 21.56
C THR A 22 5.23 18.85 22.90
N TYR A 23 4.55 18.39 23.93
CA TYR A 23 4.72 18.86 25.31
C TYR A 23 5.17 17.72 26.21
N VAL A 24 5.70 18.08 27.39
CA VAL A 24 6.03 17.17 28.48
C VAL A 24 5.02 17.39 29.59
N SER A 25 4.38 16.32 30.05
CA SER A 25 3.44 16.33 31.16
C SER A 25 4.17 16.64 32.46
N LYS A 26 3.54 17.51 33.26
CA LYS A 26 3.99 17.92 34.59
C LYS A 26 3.00 17.46 35.68
N THR A 27 2.06 16.57 35.34
CA THR A 27 1.11 16.05 36.33
C THR A 27 1.74 14.92 37.11
N GLU A 28 1.31 14.72 38.36
CA GLU A 28 1.81 13.67 39.25
C GLU A 28 1.43 12.27 38.74
N GLU A 29 0.32 12.13 38.02
CA GLU A 29 -0.16 10.85 37.47
C GLU A 29 0.62 10.41 36.23
N ASN A 30 1.14 11.37 35.46
CA ASN A 30 1.89 11.12 34.22
C ASN A 30 3.14 12.00 34.17
N PRO A 31 4.06 11.90 35.12
CA PRO A 31 5.22 12.79 35.17
C PRO A 31 6.12 12.51 33.97
N TYR A 32 6.60 13.58 33.32
CA TYR A 32 7.52 13.54 32.18
C TYR A 32 6.99 12.85 30.90
N ARG A 33 5.75 12.34 30.90
CA ARG A 33 5.16 11.70 29.71
C ARG A 33 4.91 12.73 28.62
N ARG A 34 5.28 12.41 27.36
CA ARG A 34 5.15 13.35 26.23
C ARG A 34 3.82 13.20 25.52
N PHE A 35 3.22 14.32 25.12
CA PHE A 35 1.98 14.34 24.34
C PHE A 35 2.00 15.36 23.21
N PHE A 36 1.31 15.03 22.13
CA PHE A 36 0.96 15.91 21.03
C PHE A 36 -0.24 16.77 21.39
N ARG A 37 -0.19 18.07 21.08
CA ARG A 37 -1.31 18.99 21.28
C ARG A 37 -1.38 20.05 20.21
N CYS A 38 -2.59 20.51 19.90
CA CYS A 38 -2.80 21.67 19.02
C CYS A 38 -2.08 22.91 19.56
N GLU A 39 -1.40 23.63 18.67
CA GLU A 39 -0.69 24.89 18.92
C GLU A 39 -1.54 25.93 19.68
N ILE A 40 -2.81 26.09 19.29
CA ILE A 40 -3.73 27.05 19.91
C ILE A 40 -4.66 26.45 20.98
N GLY A 41 -4.50 25.14 21.27
CA GLY A 41 -5.40 24.40 22.15
C GLY A 41 -5.30 24.77 23.63
N LEU A 42 -4.18 25.39 24.04
CA LEU A 42 -4.02 25.93 25.40
C LEU A 42 -4.78 27.25 25.59
N GLN A 43 -4.87 28.06 24.54
CA GLN A 43 -5.52 29.37 24.53
C GLN A 43 -7.04 29.22 24.38
N ARG A 44 -7.49 28.21 23.63
CA ARG A 44 -8.92 27.94 23.38
C ARG A 44 -9.46 26.79 24.23
N LYS A 45 -9.43 26.96 25.56
CA LYS A 45 -9.84 25.91 26.52
C LYS A 45 -11.30 25.45 26.40
N LYS A 46 -12.17 26.28 25.82
CA LYS A 46 -13.59 25.94 25.58
C LYS A 46 -13.79 25.02 24.37
N GLU A 47 -12.78 24.88 23.51
CA GLU A 47 -12.81 24.03 22.32
C GLU A 47 -12.00 22.75 22.56
N LYS A 48 -12.53 21.60 22.12
CA LYS A 48 -11.82 20.33 22.24
C LYS A 48 -10.82 20.16 21.08
N HIS A 49 -9.61 20.68 21.28
CA HIS A 49 -8.51 20.50 20.33
C HIS A 49 -7.78 19.16 20.49
N LEU A 50 -6.94 18.83 19.50
CA LEU A 50 -6.12 17.61 19.50
C LEU A 50 -5.28 17.49 20.77
N PHE A 51 -5.35 16.32 21.39
CA PHE A 51 -4.47 15.83 22.44
C PHE A 51 -4.28 14.32 22.20
N LYS A 52 -3.03 13.84 22.19
CA LYS A 52 -2.71 12.41 22.08
C LYS A 52 -1.36 12.15 22.70
N TRP A 53 -1.21 11.05 23.44
CA TRP A 53 0.09 10.68 23.99
C TRP A 53 1.05 10.23 22.87
N VAL A 54 2.33 10.56 23.01
CA VAL A 54 3.33 10.28 21.96
C VAL A 54 3.55 8.77 21.82
N ASP A 55 3.60 8.03 22.91
CA ASP A 55 3.76 6.57 22.92
C ASP A 55 2.57 5.87 22.23
N GLU A 56 1.34 6.23 22.59
CA GLU A 56 0.12 5.71 21.95
C GLU A 56 0.10 6.04 20.45
N ALA A 57 0.48 7.27 20.08
CA ALA A 57 0.56 7.67 18.68
C ALA A 57 1.63 6.90 17.89
N ILE A 58 2.76 6.54 18.50
CA ILE A 58 3.78 5.73 17.85
C ILE A 58 3.29 4.30 17.67
N ILE A 59 2.67 3.70 18.70
CA ILE A 59 2.11 2.34 18.62
C ILE A 59 1.08 2.25 17.49
N ASP A 60 0.14 3.20 17.46
CA ASP A 60 -0.88 3.24 16.41
C ASP A 60 -0.27 3.49 15.01
N GLU A 61 0.85 4.20 14.90
CA GLU A 61 1.55 4.39 13.61
C GLU A 61 2.21 3.09 13.15
N ILE A 62 2.88 2.37 14.06
CA ILE A 62 3.50 1.08 13.77
C ILE A 62 2.45 0.08 13.29
N GLN A 63 1.31 0.00 13.97
CA GLN A 63 0.22 -0.89 13.55
C GLN A 63 -0.30 -0.52 12.15
N ARG A 64 -0.50 0.77 11.85
CA ARG A 64 -0.91 1.21 10.51
C ARG A 64 0.13 0.90 9.44
N MET A 65 1.41 1.03 9.77
CA MET A 65 2.50 0.66 8.87
C MET A 65 2.51 -0.83 8.58
N ASP A 66 2.28 -1.68 9.58
CA ASP A 66 2.21 -3.14 9.44
C ASP A 66 1.04 -3.58 8.55
N GLU A 67 -0.15 -3.01 8.78
CA GLU A 67 -1.33 -3.22 7.93
C GLU A 67 -1.08 -2.79 6.48
N HIS A 68 -0.42 -1.63 6.30
CA HIS A 68 -0.07 -1.13 4.98
C HIS A 68 0.97 -1.99 4.27
N GLN A 69 1.98 -2.48 5.00
CA GLN A 69 3.02 -3.35 4.48
C GLN A 69 2.45 -4.70 4.03
N THR A 70 1.49 -5.24 4.80
CA THR A 70 0.77 -6.47 4.47
C THR A 70 0.00 -6.30 3.16
N ARG A 71 -0.78 -5.22 3.04
CA ARG A 71 -1.53 -4.92 1.80
C ARG A 71 -0.63 -4.76 0.58
N ILE A 72 0.50 -4.05 0.73
CA ILE A 72 1.47 -3.91 -0.36
C ILE A 72 2.04 -5.27 -0.78
N ALA A 73 2.35 -6.14 0.20
CA ALA A 73 2.90 -7.47 -0.11
C ALA A 73 1.89 -8.32 -0.89
N GLU A 74 0.60 -8.25 -0.54
CA GLU A 74 -0.48 -8.91 -1.27
C GLU A 74 -0.62 -8.36 -2.69
N GLU A 75 -0.71 -7.03 -2.86
CA GLU A 75 -0.81 -6.38 -4.17
C GLU A 75 0.38 -6.71 -5.08
N LEU A 76 1.59 -6.82 -4.52
CA LEU A 76 2.79 -7.22 -5.26
C LEU A 76 2.75 -8.68 -5.73
N GLU A 77 2.28 -9.59 -4.89
CA GLU A 77 2.18 -11.00 -5.26
C GLU A 77 1.07 -11.22 -6.30
N ASP A 78 -0.06 -10.51 -6.19
CA ASP A 78 -1.13 -10.52 -7.20
C ASP A 78 -0.65 -9.97 -8.55
N LEU A 79 0.09 -8.86 -8.54
CA LEU A 79 0.70 -8.30 -9.75
C LEU A 79 1.69 -9.29 -10.36
N ARG A 80 2.54 -9.91 -9.54
CA ARG A 80 3.50 -10.93 -9.98
C ARG A 80 2.80 -12.12 -10.63
N ASN A 81 1.72 -12.61 -10.04
CA ASN A 81 0.98 -13.75 -10.56
C ASN A 81 0.22 -13.42 -11.85
N SER A 82 -0.35 -12.22 -11.93
CA SER A 82 -0.96 -11.70 -13.16
C SER A 82 0.07 -11.61 -14.30
N MET A 83 1.26 -11.05 -14.01
CA MET A 83 2.34 -10.94 -14.98
C MET A 83 2.85 -12.32 -15.45
N LYS A 84 3.05 -13.27 -14.53
CA LYS A 84 3.42 -14.65 -14.89
C LYS A 84 2.41 -15.28 -15.83
N LYS A 85 1.11 -15.11 -15.56
CA LYS A 85 0.03 -15.65 -16.40
C LYS A 85 0.07 -15.05 -17.81
N THR A 86 0.18 -13.73 -17.94
CA THR A 86 0.28 -13.09 -19.27
C THR A 86 1.51 -13.57 -20.04
N ILE A 87 2.67 -13.69 -19.39
CA ILE A 87 3.89 -14.20 -20.04
C ILE A 87 3.68 -15.65 -20.50
N GLN A 88 3.08 -16.51 -19.67
CA GLN A 88 2.79 -17.89 -20.05
C GLN A 88 1.86 -17.97 -21.25
N GLU A 89 0.79 -17.18 -21.27
CA GLU A 89 -0.15 -17.11 -22.39
C GLU A 89 0.55 -16.67 -23.69
N GLU A 90 1.40 -15.63 -23.63
CA GLU A 90 2.16 -15.17 -24.79
C GLU A 90 3.19 -16.20 -25.26
N VAL A 91 3.91 -16.86 -24.34
CA VAL A 91 4.88 -17.93 -24.70
C VAL A 91 4.19 -19.09 -25.41
N VAL A 92 3.00 -19.52 -24.94
CA VAL A 92 2.22 -20.58 -25.58
C VAL A 92 1.77 -20.17 -26.98
N LYS A 93 1.29 -18.93 -27.18
CA LYS A 93 0.91 -18.42 -28.50
C LYS A 93 2.09 -18.45 -29.48
N HIS A 94 3.26 -17.98 -29.05
CA HIS A 94 4.46 -17.97 -29.89
C HIS A 94 4.92 -19.38 -30.28
N LYS A 95 4.86 -20.34 -29.35
CA LYS A 95 5.17 -21.75 -29.64
C LYS A 95 4.22 -22.36 -30.66
N ASN A 96 2.91 -22.19 -30.47
CA ASN A 96 1.90 -22.71 -31.40
C ASN A 96 2.06 -22.11 -32.80
N SER A 97 2.36 -20.80 -32.91
CA SER A 97 2.60 -20.16 -34.20
C SER A 97 3.86 -20.70 -34.90
N ALA A 98 4.91 -21.01 -34.15
CA ALA A 98 6.13 -21.61 -34.70
C ALA A 98 5.89 -23.04 -35.19
N ASP A 99 5.15 -23.85 -34.42
CA ASP A 99 4.81 -25.23 -34.78
C ASP A 99 3.96 -25.28 -36.06
N VAL A 100 2.93 -24.42 -36.17
CA VAL A 100 2.08 -24.33 -37.38
C VAL A 100 2.90 -23.90 -38.61
N GLY A 101 3.84 -22.96 -38.45
CA GLY A 101 4.73 -22.52 -39.54
C GLY A 101 5.66 -23.63 -40.05
N CYS A 102 6.18 -24.46 -39.14
CA CYS A 102 7.03 -25.60 -39.49
C CYS A 102 6.24 -26.65 -40.28
N VAL A 103 5.05 -27.02 -39.83
CA VAL A 103 4.18 -27.99 -40.52
C VAL A 103 3.80 -27.52 -41.92
N GLY A 104 3.44 -26.24 -42.07
CA GLY A 104 3.12 -25.66 -43.38
C GLY A 104 4.30 -25.68 -44.36
N SER A 105 5.51 -25.46 -43.86
CA SER A 105 6.74 -25.54 -44.66
C SER A 105 7.04 -26.97 -45.11
N ILE A 106 6.93 -27.94 -44.19
CA ILE A 106 7.12 -29.37 -44.50
C ILE A 106 6.10 -29.86 -45.54
N LEU A 107 4.82 -29.52 -45.35
CA LEU A 107 3.75 -29.92 -46.28
C LEU A 107 3.99 -29.35 -47.69
N SER A 108 4.46 -28.10 -47.77
CA SER A 108 4.81 -27.46 -49.04
C SER A 108 5.96 -28.18 -49.74
N ILE A 109 7.01 -28.55 -49.00
CA ILE A 109 8.15 -29.31 -49.53
C ILE A 109 7.69 -30.69 -50.03
N LEU A 110 6.89 -31.42 -49.26
CA LEU A 110 6.35 -32.73 -49.66
C LEU A 110 5.51 -32.63 -50.94
N CYS A 111 4.64 -31.63 -51.04
CA CYS A 111 3.84 -31.39 -52.25
C CYS A 111 4.69 -31.08 -53.48
N LEU A 112 5.85 -30.43 -53.34
CA LEU A 112 6.77 -30.19 -54.44
C LEU A 112 7.48 -31.47 -54.87
N LEU A 113 7.90 -32.32 -53.91
CA LEU A 113 8.56 -33.59 -54.19
C LEU A 113 7.64 -34.59 -54.91
N SER A 114 6.36 -34.65 -54.54
CA SER A 114 5.37 -35.51 -55.22
C SER A 114 5.01 -35.06 -56.63
N LYS A 115 5.41 -33.85 -57.05
CA LYS A 115 5.19 -33.32 -58.41
C LYS A 115 6.40 -33.50 -59.32
N SER A 116 7.54 -33.91 -58.75
CA SER A 116 8.79 -34.15 -59.48
C SER A 116 9.02 -35.63 -59.83
N GLU A 117 8.13 -36.53 -59.41
CA GLU A 117 8.00 -37.92 -59.87
C GLU A 117 6.93 -38.01 -60.98
#